data_AF-A0AAW4ZNP3-F1
#
_entry.id   AF-A0AAW4ZNP3-F1
#
_cell.length_a   1.000
_cell.length_b   1.000
_cell.length_c   1.000
_cell.angle_alpha   90.00
_cell.angle_beta   90.00
_cell.angle_gamma   90.00
#
_symmetry.space_group_name_H-M   'P 1'
#
loop_
_entity.id
_entity.type
_entity.pdbx_description
1 polymer ?
#
loop_
_entity_poly.entity_id
_entity_poly.type
_entity_poly.pdbx_seq_one_letter_code
_entity_poly.pdbx_strand_id
1 'polypeptide(L)'
;MISSEYVVKKSNDKDLHLIIELGLPESDPTSETGDYRCKFSVLALDIDEYIYGVDAIQSYCMALKRFNFLVNDVISEGGKFYYPGFLDIEVDILATYF
;
A
#
# COMPACT_ATOMS: atom_id res chain seq x y z
N MET A 1 4.37 -9.88 7.62
CA MET A 1 3.45 -9.16 6.73
C MET A 1 2.70 -8.14 7.58
N ILE A 2 2.60 -6.91 7.10
CA ILE A 2 1.82 -5.84 7.69
C ILE A 2 0.57 -5.70 6.82
N SER A 3 -0.61 -5.66 7.43
CA SER A 3 -1.88 -5.49 6.73
C SER A 3 -2.67 -4.39 7.41
N SER A 4 -3.35 -3.56 6.62
CA SER A 4 -4.16 -2.46 7.13
C SER A 4 -5.37 -2.26 6.24
N GLU A 5 -6.53 -2.01 6.86
CA GLU A 5 -7.82 -1.96 6.19
C GLU A 5 -8.39 -0.53 6.26
N TYR A 6 -8.92 -0.08 5.13
CA TYR A 6 -9.50 1.24 4.96
C TYR A 6 -10.76 1.20 4.10
N VAL A 7 -11.66 2.14 4.35
CA VAL A 7 -12.77 2.45 3.44
C VAL A 7 -12.43 3.75 2.70
N VAL A 8 -12.52 3.72 1.39
CA VAL A 8 -12.34 4.88 0.53
C VAL A 8 -13.69 5.34 0.02
N LYS A 9 -14.00 6.63 0.23
CA LYS A 9 -15.17 7.29 -0.33
C LYS A 9 -14.77 8.33 -1.36
N LYS A 10 -15.44 8.31 -2.50
CA LYS A 10 -15.38 9.36 -3.52
C LYS A 10 -16.76 10.00 -3.64
N SER A 11 -16.82 11.25 -4.06
CA SER A 11 -18.02 12.11 -4.02
C SER A 11 -19.28 11.52 -4.68
N ASN A 12 -19.14 10.58 -5.62
CA ASN A 12 -20.22 10.01 -6.42
C ASN A 12 -20.15 8.47 -6.60
N ASP A 13 -19.19 7.78 -5.99
CA ASP A 13 -19.00 6.33 -6.19
C ASP A 13 -19.38 5.52 -4.95
N LYS A 14 -19.58 4.21 -5.16
CA LYS A 14 -19.68 3.23 -4.07
C LYS A 14 -18.43 3.27 -3.21
N ASP A 15 -18.64 3.14 -1.90
CA ASP A 15 -17.58 2.90 -0.92
C ASP A 15 -16.69 1.74 -1.40
N LEU A 16 -15.39 2.00 -1.49
CA LEU A 16 -14.39 1.01 -1.88
C LEU A 16 -13.65 0.54 -0.62
N HIS A 17 -13.76 -0.75 -0.32
CA HIS A 17 -13.01 -1.37 0.76
C HIS A 17 -11.62 -1.74 0.27
N LEU A 18 -10.59 -1.12 0.85
CA LEU A 18 -9.19 -1.39 0.57
C LEU A 18 -8.55 -2.18 1.71
N ILE A 19 -7.94 -3.30 1.36
CA ILE A 19 -6.99 -4.00 2.23
C ILE A 19 -5.63 -3.79 1.59
N ILE A 20 -4.73 -3.14 2.32
CA ILE A 20 -3.37 -2.83 1.88
C ILE A 20 -2.41 -3.75 2.63
N GLU A 21 -1.67 -4.55 1.89
CA GLU A 21 -0.74 -5.53 2.43
C GLU A 21 0.68 -5.26 1.97
N LEU A 22 1.58 -5.25 2.94
CA LEU A 22 3.01 -5.11 2.76
C LEU A 22 3.72 -6.34 3.34
N GLY A 23 4.40 -7.08 2.47
CA GLY A 23 5.24 -8.21 2.83
C GLY A 23 6.42 -7.80 3.70
N LEU A 24 7.08 -8.78 4.30
CA LEU A 24 8.43 -8.56 4.81
C LEU A 24 9.41 -8.68 3.63
N PRO A 25 10.52 -7.92 3.63
CA PRO A 25 11.57 -8.12 2.65
C PRO A 25 12.10 -9.55 2.70
N GLU A 26 12.22 -10.17 1.53
CA GLU A 26 12.74 -11.52 1.37
C GLU A 26 13.75 -11.55 0.22
N SER A 27 14.68 -12.50 0.24
CA SER A 27 15.61 -12.69 -0.88
C SER A 27 14.83 -13.05 -2.14
N ASP A 28 15.19 -12.44 -3.26
CA ASP A 28 14.63 -12.78 -4.56
C ASP A 28 15.14 -14.16 -4.98
N PRO A 29 14.26 -15.18 -5.12
CA PRO A 29 14.66 -16.52 -5.50
C PRO A 29 15.21 -16.61 -6.94
N THR A 30 15.00 -15.57 -7.76
CA THR A 30 15.45 -15.52 -9.15
C THR A 30 16.72 -14.68 -9.36
N SER A 31 17.19 -13.98 -8.32
CA SER A 31 18.38 -13.14 -8.41
C SER A 31 19.65 -13.95 -8.13
N GLU A 32 20.58 -13.97 -9.09
CA GLU A 32 21.93 -14.52 -8.89
C GLU A 32 22.80 -13.60 -8.03
N THR A 33 22.46 -12.31 -7.94
CA THR A 33 23.21 -11.26 -7.24
C THR A 33 22.83 -11.11 -5.77
N GLY A 34 21.80 -11.83 -5.32
CA GLY A 34 21.31 -11.77 -3.93
C GLY A 34 20.40 -10.57 -3.65
N ASP A 35 19.70 -10.08 -4.67
CA ASP A 35 18.72 -9.00 -4.51
C ASP A 35 17.56 -9.41 -3.58
N TYR A 36 16.82 -8.42 -3.12
CA TYR A 36 15.66 -8.59 -2.27
C TYR A 36 14.41 -8.08 -2.96
N ARG A 37 13.28 -8.62 -2.52
CA ARG A 37 11.95 -8.21 -2.95
C ARG A 37 11.02 -8.05 -1.75
N CYS A 38 10.06 -7.16 -1.88
CA CYS A 38 9.02 -6.92 -0.89
C CYS A 38 7.66 -6.99 -1.60
N LYS A 39 6.74 -7.82 -1.10
CA LYS A 39 5.40 -7.96 -1.68
C LYS A 39 4.55 -6.73 -1.36
N PHE A 40 3.85 -6.17 -2.34
CA PHE A 40 2.87 -5.10 -2.16
C PHE A 40 1.56 -5.50 -2.83
N SER A 41 0.47 -5.52 -2.08
CA SER A 41 -0.83 -6.00 -2.56
C SER A 41 -1.96 -5.06 -2.11
N VAL A 42 -2.81 -4.71 -3.07
CA VAL A 42 -4.09 -4.02 -2.89
C VAL A 42 -5.07 -4.61 -3.91
N LEU A 43 -5.61 -5.79 -3.59
CA LEU A 43 -6.39 -6.59 -4.54
C LEU A 43 -7.64 -5.88 -5.07
N ALA A 44 -8.25 -5.00 -4.28
CA ALA A 44 -9.39 -4.19 -4.71
C ALA A 44 -9.07 -3.22 -5.86
N LEU A 45 -7.78 -2.99 -6.13
CA LEU A 45 -7.26 -2.17 -7.22
C LEU A 45 -6.44 -2.99 -8.22
N ASP A 46 -6.56 -4.33 -8.21
CA ASP A 46 -5.80 -5.26 -9.06
C ASP A 46 -4.27 -5.11 -8.92
N ILE A 47 -3.78 -4.69 -7.75
CA ILE A 47 -2.35 -4.60 -7.45
C ILE A 47 -1.94 -5.84 -6.65
N ASP A 48 -1.03 -6.63 -7.22
CA ASP A 48 -0.41 -7.79 -6.55
C ASP A 48 1.02 -8.01 -7.04
N GLU A 49 1.96 -7.16 -6.61
CA GLU A 49 3.30 -7.06 -7.21
C GLU A 49 4.44 -7.25 -6.20
N TYR A 50 5.62 -7.58 -6.71
CA TYR A 50 6.87 -7.56 -5.94
C TYR A 50 7.67 -6.30 -6.28
N ILE A 51 8.13 -5.59 -5.26
CA ILE A 51 8.99 -4.41 -5.37
C ILE A 51 10.42 -4.83 -5.01
N TYR A 52 11.36 -4.60 -5.93
CA TYR A 52 12.73 -5.09 -5.82
C TYR A 52 13.70 -4.03 -5.30
N GLY A 53 14.79 -4.47 -4.69
CA GLY A 53 15.91 -3.64 -4.28
C GLY A 53 17.17 -4.49 -4.06
N VAL A 54 18.34 -3.85 -4.06
CA VAL A 54 19.64 -4.52 -3.89
C VAL A 54 19.82 -5.14 -2.51
N ASP A 55 19.02 -4.70 -1.53
CA ASP A 55 18.98 -5.24 -0.18
C ASP A 55 17.57 -5.15 0.44
N ALA A 56 17.42 -5.75 1.62
CA ALA A 56 16.17 -5.80 2.37
C ALA A 56 15.61 -4.40 2.71
N ILE A 57 16.47 -3.44 3.03
CA ILE A 57 16.06 -2.09 3.41
C ILE A 57 15.58 -1.34 2.17
N GLN A 58 16.32 -1.42 1.06
CA GLN A 58 15.96 -0.73 -0.18
C GLN A 58 14.63 -1.25 -0.73
N SER A 59 14.44 -2.57 -0.80
CA SER A 59 13.17 -3.17 -1.26
C SER A 59 11.99 -2.74 -0.38
N TYR A 60 12.18 -2.68 0.94
CA TYR A 60 11.17 -2.17 1.87
C TYR A 60 10.83 -0.70 1.65
N CYS A 61 11.86 0.17 1.58
CA CYS A 61 11.66 1.60 1.36
C CYS A 61 10.99 1.89 0.01
N MET A 62 11.32 1.13 -1.03
CA MET A 62 10.67 1.25 -2.33
C MET A 62 9.20 0.83 -2.28
N ALA A 63 8.87 -0.21 -1.52
CA ALA A 63 7.48 -0.62 -1.32
C ALA A 63 6.67 0.43 -0.52
N LEU A 64 7.26 1.06 0.51
CA LEU A 64 6.63 2.20 1.20
C LEU A 64 6.43 3.40 0.27
N LYS A 65 7.38 3.66 -0.63
CA LYS A 65 7.24 4.72 -1.64
C LYS A 65 6.11 4.40 -2.62
N ARG A 66 5.98 3.15 -3.05
CA ARG A 66 4.87 2.68 -3.90
C ARG A 66 3.51 2.85 -3.21
N PHE A 67 3.43 2.51 -1.93
CA PHE A 67 2.26 2.78 -1.08
C PHE A 67 1.94 4.27 -1.02
N ASN A 68 2.93 5.12 -0.76
CA ASN A 68 2.75 6.57 -0.70
C ASN A 68 2.18 7.13 -2.03
N PHE A 69 2.70 6.66 -3.18
CA PHE A 69 2.15 7.03 -4.48
C PHE A 69 0.70 6.57 -4.66
N LEU A 70 0.39 5.31 -4.34
CA LEU A 70 -0.97 4.80 -4.43
C LEU A 70 -1.97 5.67 -3.65
N VAL A 71 -1.61 6.01 -2.42
CA VAL A 71 -2.45 6.84 -1.55
C VAL A 71 -2.66 8.23 -2.15
N ASN A 72 -1.58 8.88 -2.59
CA ASN A 72 -1.68 10.20 -3.21
C ASN A 72 -2.50 10.18 -4.50
N ASP A 73 -2.38 9.13 -5.32
CA ASP A 73 -3.19 8.96 -6.52
C ASP A 73 -4.68 8.91 -6.16
N VAL A 74 -5.06 8.09 -5.18
CA VAL A 74 -6.45 8.01 -4.69
C VAL A 74 -6.95 9.34 -4.14
N ILE A 75 -6.15 10.06 -3.36
CA ILE A 75 -6.50 11.40 -2.84
C ILE A 75 -6.69 12.39 -3.99
N SER A 76 -5.81 12.36 -5.00
CA SER A 76 -5.88 13.26 -6.15
C SER A 76 -7.15 13.05 -6.99
N GLU A 77 -7.69 11.84 -6.99
CA GLU A 77 -8.98 11.49 -7.58
C GLU A 77 -10.19 11.88 -6.69
N GLY A 78 -9.95 12.56 -5.58
CA GLY A 78 -10.97 12.98 -4.60
C GLY A 78 -11.36 11.90 -3.61
N GLY A 79 -10.57 10.83 -3.50
CA GLY A 79 -10.76 9.76 -2.51
C GLY A 79 -10.41 10.23 -1.10
N LYS A 80 -11.25 9.84 -0.13
CA LYS A 80 -11.04 10.07 1.30
C LYS A 80 -11.00 8.75 2.05
N PHE A 81 -10.08 8.63 2.99
CA PHE A 81 -9.84 7.39 3.73
C PHE A 81 -10.49 7.41 5.10
N TYR A 82 -11.01 6.27 5.52
CA TYR A 82 -11.67 6.07 6.81
C TYR A 82 -11.32 4.69 7.38
N TYR A 83 -11.41 4.54 8.69
CA TYR A 83 -11.35 3.21 9.29
C TYR A 83 -12.68 2.47 9.08
N PRO A 84 -12.66 1.14 8.84
CA PRO A 84 -13.88 0.34 8.78
C PRO A 84 -14.73 0.52 10.04
N GLY A 85 -16.01 0.84 9.86
CA GLY A 85 -16.94 1.10 10.97
C GLY A 85 -16.88 2.50 11.58
N PHE A 86 -15.92 3.34 11.20
CA PHE A 86 -15.78 4.72 11.69
C PHE A 86 -15.63 5.70 10.51
N LEU A 87 -16.77 5.99 9.85
CA LEU A 87 -16.80 6.80 8.62
C LEU A 87 -16.98 8.31 8.85
N ASP A 88 -17.06 8.73 10.11
CA ASP A 88 -17.28 10.13 10.49
C ASP A 88 -15.96 10.92 10.62
N ILE A 89 -14.82 10.22 10.73
CA ILE A 89 -13.49 10.80 10.93
C ILE A 89 -12.59 10.37 9.77
N GLU A 90 -12.22 11.35 8.94
CA GLU A 90 -11.24 11.14 7.86
C GLU A 90 -9.87 10.83 8.47
N VAL A 91 -9.18 9.85 7.87
CA VAL A 91 -7.86 9.38 8.31
C VAL A 91 -6.80 9.90 7.35
N ASP A 92 -5.85 10.66 7.87
CA ASP A 92 -4.59 10.91 7.18
C ASP A 92 -3.69 9.69 7.32
N ILE A 93 -3.82 8.78 6.37
CA ILE A 93 -3.04 7.55 6.35
C ILE A 93 -1.54 7.83 6.14
N LEU A 94 -1.15 8.89 5.41
CA LEU A 94 0.27 9.19 5.19
C LEU A 94 0.94 9.66 6.49
N ALA A 95 0.24 10.43 7.32
CA ALA A 95 0.74 10.82 8.64
C ALA A 95 0.89 9.65 9.64
N THR A 96 0.34 8.48 9.32
CA THR A 96 0.38 7.30 10.21
C THR A 96 1.58 6.38 9.94
N TYR A 97 2.19 6.47 8.75
CA TYR A 97 3.29 5.58 8.34
C TYR A 97 4.66 6.27 8.25
N PHE A 98 4.76 7.59 8.49
CA PHE A 98 5.99 8.38 8.42
C PHE A 98 6.24 9.19 9.70
#